data_AF-A0A3C0HET9-F1
#
_entry.id   AF-A0A3C0HET9-F1
#
_cell.length_a   1.000
_cell.length_b   1.000
_cell.length_c   1.000
_cell.angle_alpha   90.00
_cell.angle_beta   90.00
_cell.angle_gamma   90.00
#
_symmetry.space_group_name_H-M   'P 1'
#
loop_
_entity.id
_entity.type
_entity.pdbx_description
1 polymer ?
#
loop_
_entity_poly.entity_id
_entity_poly.type
_entity_poly.pdbx_seq_one_letter_code
_entity_poly.pdbx_strand_id
1 'polypeptide(L)'
;KMGFLETPYRAVKNGKVDIKNEGQYLSAEGEDFKKIAQANAPLNEKGAFIGDRIKCREHGDFPVLAPEDIEYMDVAPNQIVGVSASLIPFLENDDAN
;
A
#
# COMPACT_ATOMS: atom_id res chain seq x y z
N LYS A 1 19.05 16.10 8.12
CA LYS A 1 17.98 15.17 7.68
C LYS A 1 16.94 16.01 6.99
N MET A 2 16.85 15.94 5.66
CA MET A 2 15.87 16.72 4.90
C MET A 2 14.46 16.24 5.27
N GLY A 3 13.59 17.16 5.70
CA GLY A 3 12.26 16.89 6.24
C GLY A 3 11.23 16.51 5.19
N PHE A 4 11.53 15.51 4.36
CA PHE A 4 10.57 14.95 3.42
C PHE A 4 9.65 13.96 4.13
N LEU A 5 8.38 13.96 3.74
CA LEU A 5 7.40 13.00 4.24
C LEU A 5 7.73 11.62 3.65
N GLU A 6 7.95 10.65 4.53
CA GLU A 6 8.20 9.26 4.15
C GLU A 6 7.00 8.41 4.58
N THR A 7 6.60 7.48 3.72
CA THR A 7 5.47 6.59 3.96
C THR A 7 5.99 5.15 4.07
N PRO A 8 5.59 4.37 5.09
CA PRO A 8 6.01 2.98 5.20
C PRO A 8 5.23 2.08 4.25
N TYR A 9 5.93 1.12 3.63
CA TYR A 9 5.39 0.14 2.70
C TYR A 9 5.89 -1.27 3.05
N ARG A 10 5.07 -2.29 2.88
CA ARG A 10 5.54 -3.69 2.97
C ARG A 10 6.14 -4.11 1.64
N ALA A 11 7.37 -4.63 1.68
CA ALA A 11 8.00 -5.17 0.48
C ALA A 11 7.28 -6.45 0.03
N VAL A 12 7.14 -6.62 -1.29
CA VAL A 12 6.61 -7.81 -1.92
C VAL A 12 7.73 -8.49 -2.70
N LYS A 13 7.92 -9.79 -2.49
CA LYS A 13 8.91 -10.59 -3.21
C LYS A 13 8.28 -11.88 -3.70
N ASN A 14 8.29 -12.10 -5.02
CA ASN A 14 7.70 -13.28 -5.66
C ASN A 14 6.23 -13.51 -5.21
N GLY A 15 5.40 -12.47 -5.24
CA GLY A 15 3.99 -12.55 -4.82
C GLY A 15 3.74 -12.76 -3.33
N LYS A 16 4.77 -12.60 -2.49
CA LYS A 16 4.65 -12.68 -1.02
C LYS A 16 5.02 -11.37 -0.37
N VAL A 17 4.08 -10.86 0.43
CA VAL A 17 4.23 -9.68 1.26
C VAL A 17 5.05 -10.03 2.50
N ASP A 18 6.04 -9.20 2.83
CA ASP A 18 6.76 -9.32 4.09
C ASP A 18 5.91 -8.79 5.26
N ILE A 19 5.08 -9.67 5.81
CA ILE A 19 4.19 -9.38 6.95
C ILE A 19 4.92 -9.30 8.29
N LYS A 20 6.20 -9.71 8.35
CA LYS A 20 6.98 -9.74 9.60
C LYS A 20 7.76 -8.46 9.83
N ASN A 21 8.04 -7.71 8.76
CA ASN A 21 8.77 -6.45 8.84
C ASN A 21 7.80 -5.28 9.08
N GLU A 22 8.26 -4.27 9.81
CA GLU A 22 7.49 -3.05 10.11
C GLU A 22 7.26 -2.18 8.87
N GLY A 23 8.05 -2.40 7.81
CA GLY A 23 7.90 -1.75 6.51
C GLY A 23 9.14 -0.95 6.10
N GLN A 24 9.31 -0.78 4.79
CA GLN A 24 10.32 0.08 4.20
C GLN A 24 9.73 1.47 3.98
N TYR A 25 10.39 2.49 4.51
CA TYR A 25 10.01 3.88 4.27
C TYR A 25 10.48 4.30 2.87
N LEU A 26 9.54 4.81 2.08
CA LEU A 26 9.80 5.41 0.78
C LEU A 26 9.42 6.89 0.81
N SER A 27 10.21 7.71 0.13
CA SER A 27 9.84 9.10 -0.18
C SER A 27 8.83 9.13 -1.33
N ALA A 28 8.17 10.27 -1.51
CA ALA A 28 7.22 10.49 -2.62
C ALA A 28 7.83 10.17 -4.00
N GLU A 29 9.08 10.58 -4.26
CA GLU A 29 9.78 10.25 -5.51
C GLU A 29 10.13 8.77 -5.61
N GLY A 30 10.38 8.10 -4.48
CA GLY A 30 10.73 6.69 -4.41
C GLY A 30 9.56 5.75 -4.66
N GLU A 31 8.33 6.19 -4.36
CA GLU A 31 7.11 5.42 -4.59
C GLU A 31 6.48 5.64 -5.97
N ASP A 32 6.79 6.75 -6.65
CA ASP A 32 6.08 7.23 -7.84
C ASP A 32 6.02 6.19 -8.98
N PHE A 33 7.11 5.45 -9.19
CA PHE A 33 7.22 4.40 -10.21
C PHE A 33 7.11 2.98 -9.66
N LYS A 34 6.59 2.83 -8.43
CA LYS A 34 6.44 1.52 -7.79
C LYS A 34 5.05 0.96 -8.00
N LYS A 35 4.99 -0.35 -8.15
CA LYS A 35 3.74 -1.12 -8.23
C LYS A 35 3.28 -1.47 -6.83
N ILE A 36 2.35 -0.69 -6.29
CA ILE A 36 1.91 -0.76 -4.90
C ILE A 36 0.51 -1.36 -4.83
N ALA A 37 0.39 -2.52 -4.18
CA ALA A 37 -0.89 -3.14 -3.86
C ALA A 37 -1.58 -2.44 -2.68
N GLN A 38 -2.91 -2.42 -2.69
CA GLN A 38 -3.69 -1.86 -1.60
C GLN A 38 -3.59 -2.71 -0.33
N ALA A 39 -3.63 -2.06 0.85
CA ALA A 39 -3.55 -2.74 2.15
C ALA A 39 -4.68 -3.76 2.42
N ASN A 40 -5.82 -3.61 1.75
CA ASN A 40 -6.99 -4.48 1.88
C ASN A 40 -6.95 -5.70 0.93
N ALA A 41 -5.90 -5.84 0.11
CA ALA A 41 -5.76 -7.00 -0.77
C ALA A 41 -5.70 -8.30 0.08
N PRO A 42 -6.49 -9.33 -0.26
CA PRO A 42 -6.59 -10.54 0.55
C PRO A 42 -5.28 -11.34 0.49
N LEU A 43 -4.70 -11.60 1.66
CA LEU A 43 -3.50 -12.41 1.85
C LEU A 43 -3.81 -13.69 2.64
N ASN A 44 -3.05 -14.75 2.39
CA ASN A 44 -3.05 -15.93 3.26
C ASN A 44 -2.12 -15.75 4.47
N GLU A 45 -2.12 -16.72 5.39
CA GLU A 45 -1.30 -16.72 6.61
C GLU A 45 0.22 -16.64 6.35
N LYS A 46 0.66 -16.97 5.12
CA LYS A 46 2.06 -16.91 4.68
C LYS A 46 2.41 -15.60 3.96
N GLY A 47 1.47 -14.65 3.90
CA GLY A 47 1.63 -13.36 3.22
C GLY A 47 1.54 -13.42 1.69
N ALA A 48 1.12 -14.54 1.10
CA ALA A 48 0.89 -14.60 -0.34
C ALA A 48 -0.52 -14.06 -0.68
N PHE A 49 -0.64 -13.37 -1.81
CA PHE A 49 -1.94 -12.94 -2.31
C PHE A 49 -2.83 -14.15 -2.61
N ILE A 50 -4.11 -14.06 -2.23
CA ILE A 50 -5.09 -15.13 -2.48
C ILE A 50 -5.56 -15.12 -3.93
N GLY A 51 -5.56 -13.95 -4.58
CA GLY A 51 -5.97 -13.79 -5.98
C GLY A 51 -4.79 -13.66 -6.94
N ASP A 52 -5.01 -14.08 -8.18
CA ASP A 52 -4.03 -13.95 -9.27
C ASP A 52 -4.04 -12.56 -9.94
N ARG A 53 -4.97 -11.69 -9.55
CA ARG A 53 -5.13 -10.33 -10.09
C ARG A 53 -5.42 -9.35 -8.97
N ILE A 54 -4.49 -8.44 -8.73
CA ILE A 54 -4.52 -7.50 -7.60
C ILE A 54 -4.58 -6.08 -8.14
N LYS A 55 -5.51 -5.29 -7.60
CA LYS A 55 -5.60 -3.86 -7.89
C LYS A 55 -4.41 -3.15 -7.25
N CYS A 56 -3.66 -2.41 -8.06
CA CYS A 56 -2.47 -1.69 -7.64
C CYS A 56 -2.60 -0.22 -8.02
N ARG A 57 -1.72 0.62 -7.47
CA ARG A 57 -1.42 1.96 -7.98
C ARG A 57 0.00 1.98 -8.53
N GLU A 58 0.19 2.71 -9.62
CA GLU A 58 1.48 2.92 -10.28
C GLU A 58 1.40 4.26 -11.01
N HIS A 59 2.22 5.25 -10.65
CA HIS A 59 2.36 6.53 -11.36
C HIS A 59 1.04 7.23 -11.75
N GLY A 60 0.07 7.30 -10.83
CA GLY A 60 -1.24 7.93 -11.07
C GLY A 60 -2.27 7.06 -11.80
N ASP A 61 -1.88 5.87 -12.24
CA ASP A 61 -2.74 4.84 -12.81
C ASP A 61 -3.11 3.75 -11.79
N PHE A 62 -4.14 2.97 -12.12
CA PHE A 62 -4.68 1.91 -11.27
C PHE A 62 -4.69 0.55 -11.97
N PRO A 63 -3.52 -0.03 -12.29
CA PRO A 63 -3.44 -1.30 -13.01
C PRO A 63 -3.90 -2.49 -12.16
N VAL A 64 -4.29 -3.57 -12.84
CA VAL A 64 -4.55 -4.87 -12.22
C VAL A 64 -3.46 -5.83 -12.63
N LEU A 65 -2.58 -6.15 -11.68
CA LEU A 65 -1.32 -6.88 -11.90
C LEU A 65 -1.37 -8.28 -11.30
N ALA A 66 -0.50 -9.16 -11.80
CA ALA A 66 -0.26 -10.45 -11.16
C ALA A 66 0.59 -10.26 -9.88
N PRO A 67 0.46 -11.12 -8.86
CA PRO A 67 1.24 -11.04 -7.63
C PRO A 67 2.76 -10.92 -7.82
N GLU A 68 3.28 -11.55 -8.88
CA GLU A 68 4.72 -11.53 -9.22
C GLU A 68 5.24 -10.17 -9.69
N ASP A 69 4.36 -9.32 -10.24
CA ASP A 69 4.71 -7.99 -10.74
C ASP A 69 4.64 -6.91 -9.65
N ILE A 70 4.12 -7.24 -8.47
CA ILE A 70 3.91 -6.29 -7.37
C ILE A 70 5.21 -6.14 -6.57
N GLU A 71 5.61 -4.89 -6.32
CA GLU A 71 6.84 -4.58 -5.59
C GLU A 71 6.57 -4.24 -4.11
N TYR A 72 5.45 -3.59 -3.83
CA TYR A 72 5.12 -3.10 -2.50
C TYR A 72 3.63 -3.24 -2.19
N MET A 73 3.27 -3.14 -0.92
CA MET A 73 1.89 -3.09 -0.44
C MET A 73 1.78 -2.02 0.65
N ASP A 74 0.68 -1.26 0.66
CA ASP A 74 0.39 -0.33 1.74
C ASP A 74 0.35 -1.07 3.10
N VAL A 75 0.89 -0.47 4.15
CA VAL A 75 0.87 -1.02 5.52
C VAL A 75 -0.53 -0.95 6.11
N ALA A 76 -1.27 0.12 5.81
CA ALA A 76 -2.62 0.35 6.32
C ALA A 76 -3.50 1.10 5.30
N PRO A 77 -4.82 0.85 5.28
CA PRO A 77 -5.75 1.54 4.36
C PRO A 77 -5.82 3.05 4.63
N ASN A 78 -5.45 3.51 5.83
CA ASN A 78 -5.51 4.90 6.27
C ASN A 78 -4.19 5.67 6.02
N GLN A 79 -3.28 5.21 5.16
CA GLN A 79 -1.99 5.91 4.97
C GLN A 79 -2.07 7.25 4.24
N ILE A 80 -3.22 7.57 3.63
CA ILE A 80 -3.46 8.87 2.97
C ILE A 80 -3.91 9.94 3.99
N VAL A 81 -4.31 9.57 5.22
CA VAL A 81 -4.69 10.57 6.22
C VAL A 81 -3.46 11.05 7.00
N GLY A 82 -3.03 12.28 6.70
CA GLY A 82 -2.16 13.03 7.59
C GLY A 82 -2.75 13.05 9.01
N VAL A 83 -1.89 13.20 10.02
CA VAL A 83 -2.17 13.10 11.48
C VAL A 83 -3.42 13.84 11.96
N SER A 84 -3.95 14.78 11.17
CA SER A 84 -5.17 15.54 11.40
C SER A 84 -6.48 14.81 11.06
N ALA A 85 -6.49 13.85 10.13
CA ALA A 85 -7.72 13.17 9.68
C ALA A 85 -7.99 11.82 10.39
N SER A 86 -7.02 11.30 11.16
CA SER A 86 -7.19 10.10 12.00
C SER A 86 -8.08 10.32 13.24
N LEU A 87 -8.53 11.56 13.48
CA LEU A 87 -9.40 11.93 14.61
C LEU A 87 -10.90 12.02 14.23
N ILE A 88 -11.27 11.66 13.00
CA ILE A 88 -12.68 11.51 12.63
C ILE A 88 -13.00 10.01 12.64
N PRO A 89 -13.61 9.48 13.72
CA PRO A 89 -14.19 8.16 13.64
C PRO A 89 -15.31 8.21 12.60
N PHE A 90 -15.34 7.23 11.68
CA PHE A 90 -16.37 6.97 10.65
C PHE A 90 -16.20 7.60 9.24
N LEU A 91 -14.99 7.71 8.68
CA LEU A 91 -14.80 8.10 7.26
C LEU A 91 -15.13 6.99 6.23
N GLU A 92 -15.53 5.78 6.66
CA GLU A 92 -16.03 4.74 5.74
C GLU A 92 -17.51 4.95 5.34
N ASN A 93 -18.21 5.94 5.92
CA ASN A 93 -19.63 6.19 5.66
C ASN A 93 -19.95 7.62 5.17
N ASP A 94 -18.96 8.48 4.94
CA ASP A 94 -19.24 9.83 4.45
C ASP A 94 -19.08 9.88 2.92
N ASP A 95 -20.23 9.82 2.26
CA ASP A 95 -20.42 10.10 0.83
C ASP A 95 -19.65 11.37 0.45
N ALA A 96 -18.68 11.23 -0.46
CA ALA A 96 -17.98 12.36 -1.06
C ALA A 96 -18.93 13.10 -2.02
N ASN A 97 -19.55 14.18 -1.55
CA ASN A 97 -20.33 15.12 -2.37
C ASN A 97 -19.75 16.53 -2.33
#